data_AF-A0A7C7S5S5-F1
#
_entry.id   AF-A0A7C7S5S5-F1
#
_cell.length_a   1.000
_cell.length_b   1.000
_cell.length_c   1.000
_cell.angle_alpha   90.00
_cell.angle_beta   90.00
_cell.angle_gamma   90.00
#
_symmetry.space_group_name_H-M   'P 1'
#
loop_
_entity.id
_entity.type
_entity.pdbx_description
1 polymer ?
#
loop_
_entity_poly.entity_id
_entity_poly.type
_entity_poly.pdbx_seq_one_letter_code
_entity_poly.pdbx_strand_id
1 'polypeptide(L)'
;MLLGTGLMLTLMVELVAVSGDLGRMNTVFKFYLHAWTLFSVAGAAAFSWLLGSIHQWNRGWRTFWQASMIVLISGAVLYPLTATPAKIRDRMTSEAPHTLDGIAYMQSATHFDLDDEMELSQDYNAIRWMQDNVQGSPVIVEAQLSEYRWSTRYTIYTGLPGVLGWNWHQRQQRALIPDSWIWDRVNAIDAFYQTTDLDETTAFLNKYDVSYIVLGQLERAKYAGDGLVKFEAQNGILWDAVYRDRETVIYEVRK
;
A
#
# COMPACT_ATOMS: atom_id res chain seq x y z
N MET A 1 -17.97 3.94 -34.16
CA MET A 1 -18.54 3.93 -32.80
C MET A 1 -17.46 4.08 -31.73
N LEU A 2 -16.51 3.14 -31.60
CA LEU A 2 -15.47 3.15 -30.55
C LEU A 2 -14.68 4.47 -30.43
N LEU A 3 -14.15 4.99 -31.55
CA LEU A 3 -13.42 6.27 -31.56
C LEU A 3 -14.29 7.44 -31.07
N GLY A 4 -15.54 7.53 -31.53
CA GLY A 4 -16.47 8.57 -31.11
C GLY A 4 -16.81 8.49 -29.63
N THR A 5 -17.04 7.27 -29.11
CA THR A 5 -17.25 7.04 -27.68
C THR A 5 -16.01 7.42 -26.85
N GLY A 6 -14.81 7.05 -27.29
CA GLY A 6 -13.56 7.43 -26.61
C GLY A 6 -13.38 8.96 -26.55
N LEU A 7 -13.61 9.67 -27.66
CA LEU A 7 -13.56 11.14 -27.70
C LEU A 7 -14.61 11.77 -26.78
N MET A 8 -15.84 11.25 -26.80
CA MET A 8 -16.89 11.70 -25.90
C MET A 8 -16.51 11.53 -24.43
N LEU A 9 -15.89 10.40 -24.05
CA LEU A 9 -15.40 10.19 -22.69
C LEU A 9 -14.33 11.21 -22.31
N THR A 10 -13.37 11.50 -23.21
CA THR A 10 -12.35 12.54 -22.95
C THR A 10 -12.93 13.95 -22.83
N LEU A 11 -14.05 14.24 -23.50
CA LEU A 11 -14.74 15.52 -23.34
C LEU A 11 -15.58 15.55 -22.05
N MET A 12 -16.25 14.44 -21.73
CA MET A 12 -17.10 14.31 -20.54
C MET A 12 -16.34 14.60 -19.25
N VAL A 13 -15.12 14.07 -19.11
CA VAL A 13 -14.26 14.29 -17.94
C VAL A 13 -13.78 15.74 -17.76
N GLU A 14 -13.82 16.57 -18.82
CA GLU A 14 -13.56 18.02 -18.70
C GLU A 14 -14.77 18.80 -18.21
N LEU A 15 -15.98 18.30 -18.50
CA LEU A 15 -17.24 18.97 -18.19
C LEU A 15 -17.86 18.49 -16.87
N VAL A 16 -17.62 17.22 -16.52
CA VAL A 16 -18.23 16.54 -15.38
C VAL A 16 -17.14 15.88 -14.56
N ALA A 17 -17.06 16.26 -13.29
CA ALA A 17 -16.18 15.63 -12.31
C ALA A 17 -16.94 15.36 -11.03
N VAL A 18 -16.71 14.17 -10.45
CA VAL A 18 -17.21 13.85 -9.12
C VAL A 18 -16.41 14.66 -8.09
N SER A 19 -17.11 15.46 -7.29
CA SER A 19 -16.56 16.20 -6.14
C SER A 19 -16.50 15.33 -4.89
N GLY A 20 -15.57 15.61 -3.98
CA GLY A 20 -15.47 14.92 -2.68
C GLY A 20 -14.28 13.97 -2.50
N ASP A 21 -13.22 14.14 -3.31
CA ASP A 21 -11.95 13.42 -3.18
C ASP A 21 -10.77 14.32 -3.60
N LEU A 22 -9.59 13.76 -3.90
CA LEU A 22 -8.41 14.41 -4.47
C LEU A 22 -8.68 15.01 -5.87
N GLY A 23 -9.35 16.17 -5.88
CA GLY A 23 -9.69 16.91 -7.09
C GLY A 23 -10.59 16.10 -8.03
N ARG A 24 -10.24 16.05 -9.32
CA ARG A 24 -10.96 15.27 -10.34
C ARG A 24 -10.31 13.92 -10.67
N MET A 25 -9.33 13.48 -9.87
CA MET A 25 -8.46 12.34 -10.19
C MET A 25 -9.24 11.06 -10.50
N ASN A 26 -10.24 10.72 -9.67
CA ASN A 26 -11.05 9.52 -9.89
C ASN A 26 -11.84 9.56 -11.20
N THR A 27 -12.33 10.74 -11.58
CA THR A 27 -13.08 10.90 -12.83
C THR A 27 -12.14 10.79 -14.03
N VAL A 28 -10.98 11.44 -13.97
CA VAL A 28 -9.95 11.31 -15.00
C VAL A 28 -9.51 9.85 -15.12
N PHE A 29 -8.98 9.26 -14.05
CA PHE A 29 -8.36 7.94 -14.10
C PHE A 29 -9.32 6.84 -14.58
N LYS A 30 -10.53 6.77 -13.99
CA LYS A 30 -11.49 5.70 -14.29
C LYS A 30 -12.01 5.79 -15.72
N PHE A 31 -12.33 6.98 -16.22
CA PHE A 31 -12.89 7.13 -17.56
C PHE A 31 -11.82 7.18 -18.65
N TYR A 32 -10.62 7.70 -18.37
CA TYR A 32 -9.51 7.63 -19.33
C TYR A 32 -9.05 6.20 -19.56
N LEU A 33 -9.08 5.31 -18.55
CA LEU A 33 -8.81 3.89 -18.77
C LEU A 33 -9.70 3.31 -19.89
N HIS A 34 -11.00 3.60 -19.84
CA HIS A 34 -11.95 3.16 -20.87
C HIS A 34 -11.70 3.87 -22.21
N ALA A 35 -11.47 5.18 -22.21
CA ALA A 35 -11.18 5.95 -23.42
C ALA A 35 -9.94 5.41 -24.14
N TRP A 36 -8.85 5.14 -23.40
CA TRP A 36 -7.63 4.56 -23.91
C TRP A 36 -7.87 3.16 -24.48
N THR A 37 -8.61 2.29 -23.79
CA THR A 37 -8.95 0.96 -24.33
C THR A 37 -9.72 1.05 -25.65
N LEU A 38 -10.72 1.95 -25.73
CA LEU A 38 -11.50 2.16 -26.96
C LEU A 38 -10.62 2.68 -28.10
N PHE A 39 -9.70 3.62 -27.81
CA PHE A 39 -8.75 4.13 -28.79
C PHE A 39 -7.74 3.07 -29.23
N SER A 40 -7.25 2.21 -28.34
CA SER A 40 -6.33 1.13 -28.69
C SER A 40 -6.97 0.14 -29.67
N VAL A 41 -8.21 -0.28 -29.44
CA VAL A 41 -8.93 -1.20 -30.33
C VAL A 41 -9.25 -0.54 -31.67
N ALA A 42 -9.79 0.68 -31.65
CA ALA A 42 -10.08 1.44 -32.86
C ALA A 42 -8.80 1.71 -33.67
N GLY A 43 -7.70 2.05 -32.98
CA GLY A 43 -6.39 2.29 -33.56
C GLY A 43 -5.80 1.04 -34.20
N ALA A 44 -5.91 -0.13 -33.57
CA ALA A 44 -5.43 -1.40 -34.12
C ALA A 44 -6.18 -1.78 -35.41
N ALA A 45 -7.51 -1.63 -35.45
CA ALA A 45 -8.30 -1.86 -36.65
C ALA A 45 -7.94 -0.87 -37.77
N ALA A 46 -7.87 0.43 -37.44
CA ALA A 46 -7.50 1.48 -38.39
C ALA A 46 -6.08 1.25 -38.96
N PHE A 47 -5.13 0.89 -38.11
CA PHE A 47 -3.77 0.54 -38.52
C PHE A 47 -3.75 -0.66 -39.47
N SER A 48 -4.51 -1.72 -39.16
CA SER A 48 -4.59 -2.92 -40.00
C SER A 48 -5.17 -2.63 -41.39
N TRP A 49 -6.25 -1.84 -41.45
CA TRP A 49 -6.82 -1.41 -42.74
C TRP A 49 -5.87 -0.50 -43.52
N LEU A 50 -5.15 0.37 -42.83
CA LEU A 50 -4.18 1.26 -43.43
C LEU A 50 -3.00 0.50 -44.04
N LEU A 51 -2.50 -0.56 -43.40
CA LEU A 51 -1.45 -1.41 -43.97
C LEU A 51 -1.84 -2.01 -45.33
N GLY A 52 -3.13 -2.33 -45.52
CA GLY A 52 -3.65 -2.83 -46.80
C GLY A 52 -3.70 -1.77 -47.91
N SER A 53 -3.92 -0.49 -47.57
CA SER A 53 -4.10 0.58 -48.56
C SER A 53 -2.85 1.45 -48.78
N ILE A 54 -1.88 1.43 -47.86
CA ILE A 54 -0.68 2.30 -47.90
C ILE A 54 0.19 2.09 -49.15
N HIS A 55 0.10 0.92 -49.79
CA HIS A 55 0.83 0.63 -51.03
C HIS A 55 0.34 1.46 -52.22
N GLN A 56 -0.89 1.97 -52.16
CA GLN A 56 -1.50 2.80 -53.20
C GLN A 56 -1.11 4.28 -53.05
N TRP A 57 -0.47 4.65 -51.95
CA TRP A 57 -0.06 6.03 -51.70
C TRP A 57 1.15 6.40 -52.53
N ASN A 58 1.31 7.70 -52.82
CA ASN A 58 2.54 8.17 -53.44
C ASN A 58 3.75 7.89 -52.52
N ARG A 59 4.93 7.72 -53.12
CA ARG A 59 6.13 7.30 -52.40
C ARG A 59 6.51 8.27 -51.28
N GLY A 60 6.29 9.57 -51.46
CA GLY A 60 6.58 10.60 -50.47
C GLY A 60 5.76 10.44 -49.19
N TRP A 61 4.43 10.42 -49.31
CA TRP A 61 3.51 10.27 -48.17
C TRP A 61 3.66 8.93 -47.47
N ARG A 62 3.85 7.85 -48.23
CA ARG A 62 4.14 6.53 -47.66
C ARG A 62 5.41 6.57 -46.81
N THR A 63 6.50 7.10 -47.35
CA THR A 63 7.79 7.18 -46.63
C THR A 63 7.67 8.04 -45.37
N PHE A 64 7.04 9.22 -45.49
CA PHE A 64 6.82 10.12 -44.38
C PHE A 64 6.04 9.43 -43.25
N TRP A 65 4.88 8.84 -43.57
CA TRP A 65 4.05 8.18 -42.57
C TRP A 65 4.76 7.00 -41.91
N GLN A 66 5.46 6.17 -42.69
CA GLN A 66 6.21 5.03 -42.16
C GLN A 66 7.34 5.50 -41.24
N ALA A 67 8.10 6.52 -41.64
CA ALA A 67 9.15 7.09 -40.80
C ALA A 67 8.58 7.67 -39.49
N SER A 68 7.47 8.43 -39.56
CA SER A 68 6.79 8.95 -38.37
C SER A 68 6.30 7.84 -37.45
N MET A 69 5.71 6.77 -37.98
CA MET A 69 5.29 5.62 -37.17
C MET A 69 6.47 4.90 -36.53
N ILE A 70 7.56 4.68 -37.27
CA ILE A 70 8.77 4.07 -36.73
C ILE A 70 9.30 4.90 -35.57
N VAL A 71 9.37 6.23 -35.71
CA VAL A 71 9.81 7.13 -34.62
C VAL A 71 8.88 7.02 -33.41
N LEU A 72 7.57 7.08 -33.60
CA LEU A 72 6.60 7.01 -32.49
C LEU A 72 6.63 5.66 -31.77
N ILE A 73 6.66 4.54 -32.52
CA ILE A 73 6.76 3.20 -31.95
C ILE A 73 8.10 3.04 -31.24
N SER A 74 9.20 3.52 -31.81
CA SER A 74 10.52 3.46 -31.16
C SER A 74 10.51 4.25 -29.85
N GLY A 75 9.88 5.43 -29.83
CA GLY A 75 9.70 6.22 -28.61
C GLY A 75 8.87 5.48 -27.55
N ALA A 76 7.78 4.82 -27.95
CA ALA A 76 6.96 4.03 -27.05
C ALA A 76 7.70 2.80 -26.50
N VAL A 77 8.45 2.09 -27.34
CA VAL A 77 9.26 0.91 -26.96
C VAL A 77 10.45 1.29 -26.07
N LEU A 78 10.97 2.51 -26.18
CA LEU A 78 12.05 2.99 -25.32
C LEU A 78 11.66 2.96 -23.83
N TYR A 79 10.38 3.22 -23.51
CA TYR A 79 9.91 3.21 -22.12
C TYR A 79 10.10 1.84 -21.44
N PRO A 80 9.52 0.72 -21.88
CA PRO A 80 9.77 -0.56 -21.24
C PRO A 80 11.26 -0.96 -21.27
N LEU A 81 12.00 -0.64 -22.35
CA LEU A 81 13.44 -0.95 -22.41
C LEU A 81 14.28 -0.20 -21.35
N THR A 82 13.88 1.01 -20.96
CA THR A 82 14.64 1.85 -20.02
C THR A 82 14.05 1.81 -18.60
N ALA A 83 12.73 1.88 -18.48
CA ALA A 83 12.00 1.89 -17.22
C ALA A 83 12.00 0.52 -16.54
N THR A 84 11.87 -0.60 -17.28
CA THR A 84 11.89 -1.94 -16.67
C THR A 84 13.18 -2.23 -15.91
N PRO A 85 14.39 -2.08 -16.49
CA PRO A 85 15.62 -2.30 -15.72
C PRO A 85 15.81 -1.25 -14.63
N ALA A 86 15.32 -0.02 -14.79
CA ALA A 86 15.35 0.97 -13.71
C ALA A 86 14.49 0.51 -12.52
N LYS A 87 13.26 0.04 -12.76
CA LYS A 87 12.35 -0.47 -11.74
C LYS A 87 12.82 -1.77 -11.09
N ILE A 88 13.50 -2.65 -11.83
CA ILE A 88 14.09 -3.87 -11.26
C ILE A 88 15.26 -3.57 -10.33
N ARG A 89 16.03 -2.51 -10.63
CA ARG A 89 17.19 -2.07 -9.83
C ARG A 89 16.79 -1.20 -8.63
N ASP A 90 15.62 -0.58 -8.68
CA ASP A 90 15.01 0.18 -7.59
C ASP A 90 14.52 -0.79 -6.49
N ARG A 91 15.45 -1.18 -5.60
CA ARG A 91 15.25 -2.20 -4.55
C ARG A 91 15.53 -1.57 -3.18
N MET A 92 14.79 -2.01 -2.17
CA MET A 92 15.04 -1.63 -0.76
C MET A 92 16.47 -1.98 -0.31
N THR A 93 16.99 -3.11 -0.80
CA THR A 93 18.39 -3.54 -0.58
C THR A 93 18.91 -4.28 -1.82
N SER A 94 20.19 -4.07 -2.14
CA SER A 94 20.88 -4.78 -3.22
C SER A 94 21.08 -6.27 -2.94
N GLU A 95 21.04 -6.67 -1.67
CA GLU A 95 21.23 -8.05 -1.23
C GLU A 95 19.96 -8.90 -1.32
N ALA A 96 18.80 -8.29 -1.54
CA ALA A 96 17.53 -9.02 -1.59
C ALA A 96 17.54 -10.03 -2.74
N PRO A 97 17.10 -11.28 -2.52
CA PRO A 97 17.09 -12.31 -3.57
C PRO A 97 16.08 -11.98 -4.69
N HIS A 98 16.33 -12.54 -5.87
CA HIS A 98 15.38 -12.53 -6.99
C HIS A 98 14.40 -13.70 -6.83
N THR A 99 13.27 -13.45 -6.18
CA THR A 99 12.26 -14.47 -5.84
C THR A 99 10.85 -13.91 -5.96
N LEU A 100 9.85 -14.78 -5.93
CA LEU A 100 8.43 -14.44 -5.82
C LEU A 100 7.98 -14.22 -4.36
N ASP A 101 8.85 -14.48 -3.39
CA ASP A 101 8.57 -14.16 -1.98
C ASP A 101 8.66 -12.65 -1.75
N GLY A 102 7.49 -12.01 -1.62
CA GLY A 102 7.34 -10.56 -1.50
C GLY A 102 7.93 -9.94 -0.23
N ILE A 103 8.31 -10.74 0.78
CA ILE A 103 8.94 -10.25 2.02
C ILE A 103 10.40 -10.67 2.19
N ALA A 104 10.97 -11.43 1.25
CA ALA A 104 12.35 -11.92 1.36
C ALA A 104 13.39 -10.80 1.48
N TYR A 105 13.10 -9.60 0.95
CA TYR A 105 13.98 -8.44 1.07
C TYR A 105 14.17 -7.98 2.52
N MET A 106 13.17 -8.21 3.40
CA MET A 106 13.21 -7.74 4.78
C MET A 106 14.34 -8.40 5.57
N GLN A 107 14.78 -9.61 5.18
CA GLN A 107 15.87 -10.32 5.85
C GLN A 107 17.20 -9.56 5.85
N SER A 108 17.42 -8.68 4.87
CA SER A 108 18.66 -7.89 4.71
C SER A 108 18.44 -6.39 4.51
N ALA A 109 17.19 -5.92 4.58
CA ALA A 109 16.87 -4.51 4.44
C ALA A 109 16.82 -3.80 5.79
N THR A 110 17.30 -2.56 5.81
CA THR A 110 16.99 -1.60 6.86
C THR A 110 15.96 -0.58 6.36
N HIS A 111 15.25 0.04 7.28
CA HIS A 111 14.33 1.13 6.98
C HIS A 111 14.55 2.27 7.97
N PHE A 112 14.91 3.44 7.46
CA PHE A 112 15.06 4.64 8.27
C PHE A 112 13.73 5.38 8.33
N ASP A 113 13.16 5.50 9.53
CA ASP A 113 11.95 6.25 9.78
C ASP A 113 11.92 6.75 11.23
N LEU A 114 11.28 7.91 11.49
CA LEU A 114 11.18 8.50 12.84
C LEU A 114 12.56 8.70 13.53
N ASP A 115 13.58 9.07 12.77
CA ASP A 115 14.96 9.27 13.23
C ASP A 115 15.67 7.99 13.73
N ASP A 116 15.07 6.81 13.52
CA ASP A 116 15.63 5.51 13.85
C ASP A 116 15.85 4.65 12.59
N GLU A 117 16.93 3.87 12.58
CA GLU A 117 17.16 2.84 11.57
C GLU A 117 16.67 1.49 12.10
N MET A 118 15.67 0.91 11.43
CA MET A 118 15.08 -0.36 11.81
C MET A 118 15.59 -1.50 10.95
N GLU A 119 16.01 -2.59 11.58
CA GLU A 119 16.33 -3.83 10.87
C GLU A 119 15.05 -4.62 10.57
N LEU A 120 14.66 -4.69 9.28
CA LEU A 120 13.38 -5.31 8.90
C LEU A 120 13.35 -6.83 9.12
N SER A 121 14.50 -7.44 9.40
CA SER A 121 14.61 -8.87 9.70
C SER A 121 13.83 -9.27 10.96
N GLN A 122 13.69 -8.35 11.94
CA GLN A 122 12.87 -8.59 13.13
C GLN A 122 11.38 -8.69 12.79
N ASP A 123 10.86 -7.74 12.00
CA ASP A 123 9.47 -7.78 11.54
C ASP A 123 9.24 -8.99 10.62
N TYR A 124 10.20 -9.35 9.75
CA TYR A 124 10.11 -10.55 8.92
C TYR A 124 9.87 -11.82 9.75
N ASN A 125 10.70 -12.05 10.78
CA ASN A 125 10.60 -13.24 11.61
C ASN A 125 9.29 -13.26 12.41
N ALA A 126 8.88 -12.10 12.94
CA ALA A 126 7.64 -11.95 13.70
C ALA A 126 6.40 -12.17 12.83
N ILE A 127 6.36 -11.60 11.61
CA ILE A 127 5.29 -11.79 10.64
C ILE A 127 5.19 -13.27 10.24
N ARG A 128 6.31 -13.93 9.96
CA ARG A 128 6.33 -15.37 9.66
C ARG A 128 5.79 -16.19 10.82
N TRP A 129 6.22 -15.88 12.05
CA TRP A 129 5.68 -16.53 13.24
C TRP A 129 4.16 -16.36 13.36
N MET A 130 3.62 -15.14 13.12
CA MET A 130 2.17 -14.94 13.15
C MET A 130 1.44 -15.74 12.08
N GLN A 131 1.95 -15.78 10.85
CA GLN A 131 1.38 -16.57 9.75
C GLN A 131 1.32 -18.06 10.09
N ASP A 132 2.33 -18.59 10.77
CA ASP A 132 2.44 -20.02 11.08
C ASP A 132 1.67 -20.43 12.35
N ASN A 133 1.48 -19.52 13.31
CA ASN A 133 1.00 -19.86 14.65
C ASN A 133 -0.38 -19.28 14.98
N VAL A 134 -0.73 -18.10 14.46
CA VAL A 134 -2.01 -17.45 14.78
C VAL A 134 -3.14 -18.08 13.97
N GLN A 135 -4.16 -18.57 14.66
CA GLN A 135 -5.32 -19.22 14.04
C GLN A 135 -6.51 -18.26 13.91
N GLY A 136 -7.23 -18.36 12.80
CA GLY A 136 -8.44 -17.55 12.55
C GLY A 136 -8.12 -16.12 12.10
N SER A 137 -8.92 -15.16 12.56
CA SER A 137 -8.75 -13.73 12.22
C SER A 137 -8.85 -12.82 13.45
N PRO A 138 -8.06 -13.07 14.51
CA PRO A 138 -8.03 -12.22 15.69
C PRO A 138 -7.59 -10.79 15.37
N VAL A 139 -8.13 -9.81 16.11
CA VAL A 139 -7.72 -8.41 15.96
C VAL A 139 -6.34 -8.19 16.57
N ILE A 140 -5.48 -7.50 15.83
CA ILE A 140 -4.15 -7.09 16.27
C ILE A 140 -4.09 -5.57 16.47
N VAL A 141 -3.21 -5.12 17.36
CA VAL A 141 -2.80 -3.71 17.44
C VAL A 141 -1.32 -3.58 17.10
N GLU A 142 -1.02 -2.64 16.21
CA GLU A 142 0.32 -2.22 15.81
C GLU A 142 0.34 -0.68 15.71
N ALA A 143 1.54 -0.07 15.71
CA ALA A 143 1.67 1.38 15.57
C ALA A 143 1.04 1.87 14.26
N GLN A 144 0.39 3.03 14.35
CA GLN A 144 -0.16 3.71 13.18
C GLN A 144 0.74 4.86 12.71
N LEU A 145 0.91 5.06 11.41
CA LEU A 145 1.55 6.25 10.84
C LEU A 145 0.72 6.81 9.68
N SER A 146 1.18 7.92 9.10
CA SER A 146 0.67 8.37 7.81
C SER A 146 0.93 7.32 6.72
N GLU A 147 0.15 7.40 5.66
CA GLU A 147 0.24 6.50 4.51
C GLU A 147 1.66 6.46 3.93
N TYR A 148 2.02 5.32 3.33
CA TYR A 148 3.33 5.08 2.69
C TYR A 148 4.53 5.10 3.64
N ARG A 149 4.32 5.06 4.96
CA ARG A 149 5.34 4.76 5.97
C ARG A 149 5.24 3.31 6.43
N TRP A 150 6.18 2.87 7.26
CA TRP A 150 6.30 1.46 7.69
C TRP A 150 5.22 0.97 8.69
N SER A 151 4.05 1.62 8.75
CA SER A 151 2.92 1.18 9.60
C SER A 151 2.00 0.19 8.89
N THR A 152 1.09 -0.46 9.64
CA THR A 152 0.14 -1.44 9.09
C THR A 152 0.84 -2.67 8.48
N ARG A 153 2.11 -2.91 8.83
CA ARG A 153 2.94 -3.96 8.21
C ARG A 153 2.46 -5.35 8.59
N TYR A 154 2.04 -5.57 9.83
CA TYR A 154 1.60 -6.89 10.26
C TYR A 154 0.28 -7.23 9.61
N THR A 155 -0.68 -6.31 9.59
CA THR A 155 -1.95 -6.51 8.88
C THR A 155 -1.77 -6.72 7.37
N ILE A 156 -0.88 -5.98 6.71
CA ILE A 156 -0.57 -6.15 5.27
C ILE A 156 -0.05 -7.55 4.96
N TYR A 157 0.90 -8.07 5.76
CA TYR A 157 1.58 -9.32 5.44
C TYR A 157 0.92 -10.57 6.04
N THR A 158 0.14 -10.44 7.12
CA THR A 158 -0.56 -11.58 7.75
C THR A 158 -2.01 -11.71 7.30
N GLY A 159 -2.63 -10.62 6.83
CA GLY A 159 -4.08 -10.57 6.56
C GLY A 159 -4.95 -10.51 7.82
N LEU A 160 -4.34 -10.45 9.02
CA LEU A 160 -5.08 -10.26 10.27
C LEU A 160 -5.71 -8.87 10.33
N PRO A 161 -6.93 -8.72 10.89
CA PRO A 161 -7.56 -7.42 11.06
C PRO A 161 -6.80 -6.58 12.11
N GLY A 162 -6.50 -5.33 11.79
CA GLY A 162 -5.95 -4.37 12.76
C GLY A 162 -7.02 -3.51 13.41
N VAL A 163 -6.72 -2.89 14.55
CA VAL A 163 -7.57 -1.84 15.15
C VAL A 163 -7.85 -0.72 14.14
N LEU A 164 -6.86 -0.38 13.31
CA LEU A 164 -6.97 0.58 12.22
C LEU A 164 -5.91 0.31 11.14
N GLY A 165 -6.31 0.25 9.86
CA GLY A 165 -5.38 0.28 8.71
C GLY A 165 -5.02 1.72 8.30
N TRP A 166 -4.53 1.97 7.10
CA TRP A 166 -4.18 3.35 6.67
C TRP A 166 -5.34 4.36 6.83
N ASN A 167 -5.13 5.40 7.64
CA ASN A 167 -6.14 6.35 8.07
C ASN A 167 -6.94 6.96 6.89
N TRP A 168 -6.23 7.59 5.95
CA TRP A 168 -6.81 8.22 4.77
C TRP A 168 -7.59 7.22 3.92
N HIS A 169 -7.06 6.01 3.73
CA HIS A 169 -7.75 4.97 2.96
C HIS A 169 -9.02 4.49 3.69
N GLN A 170 -9.01 4.39 5.02
CA GLN A 170 -10.21 4.06 5.79
C GLN A 170 -11.29 5.15 5.68
N ARG A 171 -10.89 6.42 5.66
CA ARG A 171 -11.77 7.59 5.46
C ARG A 171 -12.36 7.61 4.06
N GLN A 172 -11.52 7.44 3.03
CA GLN A 172 -11.96 7.42 1.63
C GLN A 172 -12.97 6.28 1.36
N GLN A 173 -12.75 5.11 1.94
CA GLN A 173 -13.69 3.97 1.82
C GLN A 173 -14.98 4.18 2.61
N ARG A 174 -14.98 5.06 3.61
CA ARG A 174 -16.14 5.33 4.48
C ARG A 174 -16.57 6.79 4.39
N ALA A 175 -16.67 7.32 3.17
CA ALA A 175 -17.04 8.72 2.92
C ALA A 175 -18.40 9.17 3.51
N LEU A 176 -19.24 8.23 3.97
CA LEU A 176 -20.55 8.50 4.57
C LEU A 176 -20.52 8.66 6.11
N ILE A 177 -19.40 8.36 6.78
CA ILE A 177 -19.27 8.52 8.23
C ILE A 177 -18.38 9.73 8.56
N PRO A 178 -18.50 10.31 9.76
CA PRO A 178 -17.57 11.36 10.19
C PRO A 178 -16.13 10.88 10.21
N ASP A 179 -15.22 11.67 9.63
CA ASP A 179 -13.77 11.43 9.68
C ASP A 179 -13.24 11.24 11.10
N SER A 180 -13.89 11.87 12.09
CA SER A 180 -13.54 11.74 13.50
C SER A 180 -13.55 10.29 13.96
N TRP A 181 -14.42 9.42 13.45
CA TRP A 181 -14.45 8.02 13.85
C TRP A 181 -13.16 7.27 13.52
N ILE A 182 -12.46 7.68 12.46
CA ILE A 182 -11.17 7.11 12.08
C ILE A 182 -10.05 7.74 12.91
N TRP A 183 -10.07 9.06 13.08
CA TRP A 183 -9.12 9.76 13.94
C TRP A 183 -9.19 9.33 15.41
N ASP A 184 -10.38 9.02 15.92
CA ASP A 184 -10.57 8.51 17.28
C ASP A 184 -9.85 7.16 17.47
N ARG A 185 -9.77 6.33 16.42
CA ARG A 185 -8.97 5.09 16.45
C ARG A 185 -7.48 5.36 16.40
N VAL A 186 -7.03 6.32 15.60
CA VAL A 186 -5.61 6.76 15.60
C VAL A 186 -5.22 7.20 17.00
N ASN A 187 -6.00 8.10 17.60
CA ASN A 187 -5.77 8.64 18.94
C ASN A 187 -5.84 7.54 20.00
N ALA A 188 -6.76 6.57 19.88
CA ALA A 188 -6.86 5.47 20.82
C ALA A 188 -5.65 4.53 20.76
N ILE A 189 -5.11 4.24 19.57
CA ILE A 189 -3.87 3.44 19.43
C ILE A 189 -2.71 4.20 20.06
N ASP A 190 -2.59 5.51 19.80
CA ASP A 190 -1.53 6.33 20.37
C ASP A 190 -1.59 6.38 21.90
N ALA A 191 -2.79 6.61 22.45
CA ALA A 191 -3.04 6.57 23.88
C ALA A 191 -2.72 5.18 24.48
N PHE A 192 -3.09 4.09 23.79
CA PHE A 192 -2.82 2.74 24.27
C PHE A 192 -1.31 2.47 24.46
N TYR A 193 -0.46 2.86 23.52
CA TYR A 193 0.99 2.68 23.68
C TYR A 193 1.59 3.61 24.73
N GLN A 194 1.05 4.83 24.90
CA GLN A 194 1.62 5.86 25.78
C GLN A 194 1.11 5.83 27.23
N THR A 195 -0.11 5.36 27.47
CA THR A 195 -0.71 5.40 28.81
C THR A 195 0.01 4.48 29.80
N THR A 196 0.11 4.92 31.05
CA THR A 196 0.54 4.11 32.19
C THR A 196 -0.64 3.57 33.00
N ASP A 197 -1.87 3.98 32.67
CA ASP A 197 -3.10 3.54 33.31
C ASP A 197 -3.53 2.17 32.76
N LEU A 198 -3.61 1.18 33.65
CA LEU A 198 -4.00 -0.19 33.30
C LEU A 198 -5.51 -0.33 33.05
N ASP A 199 -6.35 0.54 33.62
CA ASP A 199 -7.78 0.56 33.36
C ASP A 199 -8.06 1.07 31.94
N GLU A 200 -7.36 2.13 31.51
CA GLU A 200 -7.41 2.60 30.11
C GLU A 200 -6.90 1.54 29.13
N THR A 201 -5.79 0.87 29.49
CA THR A 201 -5.22 -0.23 28.71
C THR A 201 -6.25 -1.36 28.53
N THR A 202 -6.87 -1.82 29.62
CA THR A 202 -7.87 -2.90 29.59
C THR A 202 -9.13 -2.49 28.83
N ALA A 203 -9.58 -1.24 29.01
CA ALA A 203 -10.71 -0.70 28.28
C ALA A 203 -10.46 -0.65 26.76
N PHE A 204 -9.24 -0.28 26.33
CA PHE A 204 -8.85 -0.31 24.92
C PHE A 204 -8.90 -1.73 24.35
N LEU A 205 -8.27 -2.70 25.02
CA LEU A 205 -8.21 -4.09 24.58
C LEU A 205 -9.62 -4.67 24.39
N ASN A 206 -10.50 -4.43 25.36
CA ASN A 206 -11.90 -4.88 25.31
C ASN A 206 -12.70 -4.16 24.23
N LYS A 207 -12.55 -2.84 24.08
CA LYS A 207 -13.31 -2.04 23.10
C LYS A 207 -13.04 -2.48 21.66
N TYR A 208 -11.81 -2.87 21.36
CA TYR A 208 -11.40 -3.26 20.01
C TYR A 208 -11.20 -4.78 19.84
N ASP A 209 -11.53 -5.57 20.87
CA ASP A 209 -11.35 -7.04 20.92
C ASP A 209 -9.93 -7.49 20.50
N VAL A 210 -8.92 -6.75 20.96
CA VAL A 210 -7.52 -7.02 20.64
C VAL A 210 -7.11 -8.35 21.25
N SER A 211 -6.58 -9.24 20.42
CA SER A 211 -6.06 -10.54 20.84
C SER A 211 -4.54 -10.62 20.74
N TYR A 212 -3.90 -9.84 19.87
CA TYR A 212 -2.44 -9.72 19.83
C TYR A 212 -1.97 -8.28 19.77
N ILE A 213 -0.87 -8.01 20.47
CA ILE A 213 -0.21 -6.70 20.51
C ILE A 213 1.19 -6.85 19.92
N VAL A 214 1.51 -6.01 18.94
CA VAL A 214 2.86 -5.89 18.39
C VAL A 214 3.60 -4.80 19.16
N LEU A 215 4.81 -5.11 19.64
CA LEU A 215 5.75 -4.14 20.19
C LEU A 215 7.13 -4.39 19.58
N GLY A 216 7.43 -3.71 18.47
CA GLY A 216 8.70 -3.78 17.76
C GLY A 216 9.45 -2.46 17.68
N GLN A 217 10.45 -2.41 16.82
CA GLN A 217 11.29 -1.22 16.60
C GLN A 217 10.44 0.01 16.26
N LEU A 218 9.42 -0.15 15.39
CA LEU A 218 8.54 0.96 14.99
C LEU A 218 7.74 1.53 16.18
N GLU A 219 7.14 0.66 16.99
CA GLU A 219 6.38 1.10 18.16
C GLU A 219 7.30 1.82 19.16
N ARG A 220 8.53 1.35 19.35
CA ARG A 220 9.53 1.97 20.24
C ARG A 220 10.01 3.33 19.71
N ALA A 221 10.27 3.43 18.41
CA ALA A 221 10.65 4.69 17.76
C ALA A 221 9.53 5.74 17.83
N LYS A 222 8.27 5.30 17.62
CA LYS A 222 7.11 6.20 17.63
C LYS A 222 6.73 6.65 19.04
N TYR A 223 6.70 5.73 20.00
CA TYR A 223 6.14 5.96 21.33
C TYR A 223 7.25 5.99 22.38
N ALA A 224 7.73 7.19 22.71
CA ALA A 224 8.64 7.38 23.83
C ALA A 224 7.88 7.49 25.17
N GLY A 225 8.48 6.99 26.26
CA GLY A 225 8.02 7.22 27.63
C GLY A 225 7.68 5.95 28.42
N ASP A 226 7.22 6.16 29.65
CA ASP A 226 7.00 5.10 30.65
C ASP A 226 5.85 4.15 30.27
N GLY A 227 4.97 4.55 29.34
CA GLY A 227 3.87 3.72 28.85
C GLY A 227 4.31 2.39 28.25
N LEU A 228 5.54 2.30 27.71
CA LEU A 228 6.05 1.03 27.18
C LEU A 228 6.51 0.06 28.28
N VAL A 229 6.80 0.54 29.49
CA VAL A 229 7.24 -0.29 30.62
C VAL A 229 6.14 -1.30 31.01
N LYS A 230 4.86 -0.94 30.80
CA LYS A 230 3.73 -1.82 31.13
C LYS A 230 3.78 -3.15 30.39
N PHE A 231 4.34 -3.21 29.18
CA PHE A 231 4.37 -4.43 28.36
C PHE A 231 5.13 -5.57 29.02
N GLU A 232 6.30 -5.30 29.59
CA GLU A 232 7.03 -6.30 30.38
C GLU A 232 6.41 -6.50 31.76
N ALA A 233 5.96 -5.43 32.42
CA ALA A 233 5.40 -5.50 33.77
C ALA A 233 4.08 -6.30 33.86
N GLN A 234 3.29 -6.32 32.80
CA GLN A 234 1.99 -7.01 32.74
C GLN A 234 2.05 -8.36 31.99
N ASN A 235 3.26 -8.80 31.61
CA ASN A 235 3.46 -10.12 31.04
C ASN A 235 3.11 -11.23 32.07
N GLY A 236 2.27 -12.19 31.68
CA GLY A 236 1.66 -13.18 32.56
C GLY A 236 0.45 -12.69 33.35
N ILE A 237 0.04 -11.42 33.21
CA ILE A 237 -1.10 -10.81 33.91
C ILE A 237 -2.19 -10.43 32.90
N LEU A 238 -1.95 -9.43 32.05
CA LEU A 238 -2.90 -8.97 31.03
C LEU A 238 -2.68 -9.66 29.68
N TRP A 239 -1.46 -10.13 29.44
CA TRP A 239 -1.06 -10.79 28.20
C TRP A 239 0.14 -11.71 28.44
N ASP A 240 0.41 -12.61 27.51
CA ASP A 240 1.59 -13.46 27.47
C ASP A 240 2.49 -13.10 26.29
N ALA A 241 3.79 -12.94 26.54
CA ALA A 241 4.78 -12.83 25.48
C ALA A 241 4.93 -14.18 24.77
N VAL A 242 4.33 -14.30 23.59
CA VAL A 242 4.27 -15.55 22.79
C VAL A 242 5.37 -15.64 21.74
N TYR A 243 6.00 -14.51 21.42
CA TYR A 243 7.12 -14.43 20.51
C TYR A 243 8.08 -13.31 20.91
N ARG A 244 9.38 -13.54 20.73
CA ARG A 244 10.42 -12.52 20.92
C ARG A 244 11.60 -12.75 19.97
N ASP A 245 11.97 -11.71 19.24
CA ASP A 245 13.23 -11.60 18.51
C ASP A 245 13.79 -10.19 18.73
N ARG A 246 14.89 -10.11 19.49
CA ARG A 246 15.57 -8.86 19.87
C ARG A 246 14.58 -7.85 20.48
N GLU A 247 14.30 -6.75 19.79
CA GLU A 247 13.44 -5.67 20.28
C GLU A 247 11.95 -5.90 19.98
N THR A 248 11.66 -6.87 19.11
CA THR A 248 10.31 -7.18 18.64
C THR A 248 9.70 -8.29 19.48
N VAL A 249 8.55 -7.98 20.08
CA VAL A 249 7.77 -8.87 20.93
C VAL A 249 6.33 -8.88 20.44
N ILE A 250 5.72 -10.07 20.39
CA ILE A 250 4.28 -10.21 20.21
C ILE A 250 3.70 -10.72 21.51
N TYR A 251 2.68 -10.03 22.00
CA TYR A 251 1.94 -10.41 23.19
C TYR A 251 0.55 -10.91 22.80
N GLU A 252 0.12 -12.04 23.37
CA GLU A 252 -1.24 -12.56 23.27
C GLU A 252 -2.06 -12.10 24.48
N VAL A 253 -3.18 -11.43 24.25
CA VAL A 253 -4.03 -10.89 25.30
C VAL A 253 -4.77 -12.02 26.01
N ARG A 254 -4.74 -12.00 27.34
CA ARG A 254 -5.52 -12.93 28.16
C ARG A 254 -6.96 -12.45 28.22
N LYS A 255 -7.88 -13.29 27.77
CA LYS A 255 -9.33 -13.05 27.86
C LYS A 255 -9.92 -13.64 29.14
#